data_AF-A0AA85C3R7-F1
#
_entry.id   AF-A0AA85C3R7-F1
#
_cell.length_a   1.000
_cell.length_b   1.000
_cell.length_c   1.000
_cell.angle_alpha   90.00
_cell.angle_beta   90.00
_cell.angle_gamma   90.00
#
_symmetry.space_group_name_H-M   'P 1'
#
loop_
_entity.id
_entity.type
_entity.pdbx_description
1 polymer ?
#
loop_
_entity_poly.entity_id
_entity_poly.type
_entity_poly.pdbx_seq_one_letter_code
_entity_poly.pdbx_strand_id
1 'polypeptide(L)'
;MRLLVVRTCSSILTPLCRGMAYYHIEWKPKPYPCTKAEREAAAKRYNLLPSDYKPFENDGLAPGDYFYVEPYNAVSRSPWEPYDFPRERRDFNDPQQFNAQMYLASGYNPAKLNEILKEQPL
;
A
#
# COMPACT_ATOMS: atom_id res chain seq x y z
N MET A 1 23.61 7.45 58.81
CA MET A 1 22.17 7.27 58.55
C MET A 1 21.93 7.38 57.06
N ARG A 2 21.29 6.36 56.45
CA ARG A 2 21.17 6.13 55.00
C ARG A 2 19.78 6.60 54.57
N LEU A 3 19.67 7.69 53.79
CA LEU A 3 18.40 8.12 53.21
C LEU A 3 18.21 7.41 51.86
N LEU A 4 17.38 6.36 51.87
CA LEU A 4 16.86 5.72 50.68
C LEU A 4 15.82 6.65 50.04
N VAL A 5 16.19 7.36 48.98
CA VAL A 5 15.21 7.97 48.08
C VAL A 5 14.67 6.83 47.22
N VAL A 6 13.51 6.31 47.61
CA VAL A 6 12.73 5.38 46.81
C VAL A 6 12.27 6.14 45.57
N ARG A 7 12.90 5.88 44.42
CA ARG A 7 12.36 6.24 43.11
C ARG A 7 10.96 5.62 43.03
N THR A 8 9.94 6.46 43.05
CA THR A 8 8.56 6.05 42.86
C THR A 8 8.43 5.41 41.48
N CYS A 9 8.36 4.08 41.46
CA CYS A 9 7.94 3.31 40.31
C CYS A 9 6.46 3.61 40.12
N SER A 10 6.11 4.41 39.10
CA SER A 10 4.73 4.45 38.58
C SER A 10 4.79 4.29 37.07
N SER A 11 5.21 3.11 36.65
CA SER A 11 5.10 2.64 35.27
C SER A 11 3.85 1.77 35.14
N ILE A 12 2.68 2.35 35.36
CA ILE A 12 1.39 1.62 35.26
C ILE A 12 0.61 2.00 33.98
N LEU A 13 1.08 2.97 33.20
CA LEU A 13 0.38 3.39 31.97
C LEU A 13 0.89 2.75 30.67
N THR A 14 1.94 1.93 30.70
CA THR A 14 2.50 1.34 29.47
C THR A 14 1.81 0.07 28.91
N PRO A 15 0.92 -0.68 29.60
CA PRO A 15 0.32 -1.87 28.99
C PRO A 15 -1.00 -1.60 28.25
N LEU A 16 -1.71 -0.48 28.51
CA LEU A 16 -3.00 -0.19 27.88
C LEU A 16 -2.90 0.24 26.41
N CYS A 17 -1.76 0.76 25.97
CA CYS A 17 -1.57 1.17 24.56
C CYS A 17 -1.14 0.04 23.62
N ARG A 18 -0.89 -1.19 24.12
CA ARG A 18 -0.53 -2.35 23.28
C ARG A 18 -1.70 -3.29 22.98
N GLY A 19 -2.85 -3.11 23.64
CA GLY A 19 -4.02 -4.01 23.52
C GLY A 19 -4.91 -3.82 22.28
N MET A 20 -4.58 -2.88 21.39
CA MET A 20 -5.46 -2.48 20.25
C MET A 20 -4.73 -2.39 18.90
N ALA A 21 -3.64 -3.15 18.71
CA ALA A 21 -2.91 -3.20 17.44
C ALA A 21 -2.86 -4.62 16.88
N TYR A 22 -3.99 -5.12 16.38
CA TYR A 22 -4.02 -6.36 15.58
C TYR A 22 -3.30 -6.20 14.23
N TYR A 23 -2.95 -4.95 13.85
CA TYR A 23 -2.09 -4.63 12.72
C TYR A 23 -0.66 -4.35 13.20
N HIS A 24 0.31 -5.13 12.70
CA HIS A 24 1.72 -4.91 13.01
C HIS A 24 2.15 -3.54 12.48
N ILE A 25 2.68 -2.68 13.35
CA ILE A 25 3.07 -1.30 13.00
C ILE A 25 4.05 -1.28 11.80
N GLU A 26 4.83 -2.34 11.65
CA GLU A 26 5.81 -2.49 10.57
C GLU A 26 5.19 -2.65 9.17
N TRP A 27 3.92 -3.03 9.08
CA TRP A 27 3.19 -3.18 7.82
C TRP A 27 2.59 -1.87 7.31
N LYS A 28 2.59 -0.81 8.14
CA LYS A 28 2.14 0.51 7.72
C LYS A 28 3.09 1.09 6.67
N PRO A 29 2.57 1.84 5.68
CA PRO A 29 3.40 2.63 4.77
C PRO A 29 4.38 3.52 5.54
N LYS A 30 5.58 3.68 4.97
CA LYS A 30 6.67 4.49 5.49
C LYS A 30 6.90 5.72 4.61
N PRO A 31 7.74 6.67 5.04
CA PRO A 31 8.19 7.77 4.19
C PRO A 31 8.90 7.28 2.93
N TYR A 32 9.06 8.18 1.96
CA TYR A 32 9.67 7.89 0.67
C TYR A 32 11.06 7.20 0.80
N PRO A 33 11.29 6.06 0.13
CA PRO A 33 12.55 5.32 0.25
C PRO A 33 13.64 5.92 -0.65
N CYS A 34 14.66 6.49 -0.01
CA CYS A 34 15.79 7.12 -0.71
C CYS A 34 16.92 6.12 -1.00
N THR A 35 17.11 5.13 -0.14
CA THR A 35 18.20 4.15 -0.25
C THR A 35 17.74 2.83 -0.88
N LYS A 36 18.67 2.07 -1.45
CA LYS A 36 18.39 0.74 -2.01
C LYS A 36 17.84 -0.23 -0.95
N ALA A 37 18.43 -0.23 0.25
CA ALA A 37 17.98 -1.07 1.35
C ALA A 37 16.54 -0.73 1.81
N GLU A 38 16.18 0.56 1.83
CA GLU A 38 14.81 0.98 2.14
C GLU A 38 13.82 0.54 1.06
N ARG A 39 14.21 0.61 -0.23
CA ARG A 39 13.38 0.13 -1.34
C ARG A 39 13.17 -1.39 -1.28
N GLU A 40 14.20 -2.16 -0.99
CA GLU A 40 14.09 -3.61 -0.79
C GLU A 40 13.19 -3.96 0.40
N ALA A 41 13.32 -3.21 1.51
CA ALA A 41 12.44 -3.37 2.67
C ALA A 41 10.98 -2.96 2.39
N ALA A 42 10.76 -1.95 1.52
CA ALA A 42 9.43 -1.55 1.08
C ALA A 42 8.81 -2.59 0.13
N ALA A 43 9.57 -3.10 -0.85
CA ALA A 43 9.13 -4.19 -1.72
C ALA A 43 8.65 -5.40 -0.92
N LYS A 44 9.43 -5.81 0.10
CA LYS A 44 9.05 -6.89 1.01
C LYS A 44 7.77 -6.61 1.81
N ARG A 45 7.53 -5.36 2.22
CA ARG A 45 6.31 -4.95 2.94
C ARG A 45 5.05 -5.13 2.09
N TYR A 46 5.15 -4.84 0.80
CA TYR A 46 4.05 -4.96 -0.16
C TYR A 46 3.98 -6.31 -0.88
N ASN A 47 4.77 -7.30 -0.44
CA ASN A 47 4.86 -8.62 -1.07
C ASN A 47 5.24 -8.55 -2.58
N LEU A 48 6.10 -7.59 -2.94
CA LEU A 48 6.61 -7.37 -4.29
C LEU A 48 8.06 -7.83 -4.40
N LEU A 49 8.46 -8.21 -5.62
CA LEU A 49 9.87 -8.42 -5.95
C LEU A 49 10.60 -7.06 -5.95
N PRO A 50 11.88 -7.00 -5.51
CA PRO A 50 12.65 -5.76 -5.58
C PRO A 50 12.79 -5.18 -7.00
N SER A 51 12.71 -6.01 -8.04
CA SER A 51 12.72 -5.59 -9.45
C SER A 51 11.46 -4.86 -9.88
N ASP A 52 10.32 -5.25 -9.31
CA ASP A 52 8.99 -4.78 -9.73
C ASP A 52 8.54 -3.59 -8.88
N TYR A 53 9.17 -3.42 -7.71
CA TYR A 53 8.92 -2.29 -6.83
C TYR A 53 9.47 -0.99 -7.43
N LYS A 54 8.56 -0.12 -7.85
CA LYS A 54 8.83 1.26 -8.25
C LYS A 54 8.03 2.21 -7.34
N PRO A 55 8.65 3.12 -6.59
CA PRO A 55 7.90 4.13 -5.84
C PRO A 55 7.35 5.21 -6.79
N PHE A 56 6.44 6.05 -6.30
CA PHE A 56 6.02 7.27 -7.00
C PHE A 56 7.20 8.23 -7.26
N GLU A 57 7.00 9.23 -8.11
CA GLU A 57 7.97 10.30 -8.32
C GLU A 57 8.05 11.21 -7.09
N ASN A 58 9.26 11.65 -6.73
CA ASN A 58 9.51 12.40 -5.50
C ASN A 58 9.26 13.91 -5.67
N ASP A 59 8.05 14.26 -6.07
CA ASP A 59 7.65 15.66 -6.33
C ASP A 59 7.03 16.34 -5.09
N GLY A 60 7.25 15.77 -3.91
CA GLY A 60 6.63 16.22 -2.65
C GLY A 60 5.16 15.79 -2.46
N LEU A 61 4.52 15.25 -3.51
CA LEU A 61 3.16 14.68 -3.46
C LEU A 61 3.15 13.14 -3.43
N ALA A 62 4.31 12.50 -3.36
CA ALA A 62 4.41 11.05 -3.29
C ALA A 62 3.72 10.50 -2.02
N PRO A 63 2.88 9.45 -2.13
CA PRO A 63 2.24 8.81 -0.98
C PRO A 63 3.22 7.92 -0.19
N GLY A 64 4.35 8.48 0.25
CA GLY A 64 5.38 7.76 0.99
C GLY A 64 6.08 6.68 0.15
N ASP A 65 6.20 5.48 0.72
CA ASP A 65 6.80 4.29 0.10
C ASP A 65 5.82 3.42 -0.69
N TYR A 66 4.59 3.90 -0.93
CA TYR A 66 3.64 3.15 -1.74
C TYR A 66 4.19 2.90 -3.15
N PHE A 67 3.96 1.70 -3.67
CA PHE A 67 4.42 1.34 -5.01
C PHE A 67 3.51 1.95 -6.08
N TYR A 68 4.12 2.34 -7.19
CA TYR A 68 3.48 2.86 -8.37
C TYR A 68 3.26 1.73 -9.38
N VAL A 69 2.06 1.68 -9.93
CA VAL A 69 1.71 0.90 -11.11
C VAL A 69 0.91 1.78 -12.04
N GLU A 70 1.05 1.51 -13.33
CA GLU A 70 0.19 2.13 -14.34
C GLU A 70 -1.28 1.80 -14.02
N PRO A 71 -2.17 2.80 -13.99
CA PRO A 71 -3.54 2.54 -13.61
C PRO A 71 -4.25 1.60 -14.59
N TYR A 72 -4.93 0.60 -14.07
CA TYR A 72 -5.70 -0.36 -14.87
C TYR A 72 -7.05 -0.62 -14.23
N ASN A 73 -8.07 -0.91 -15.04
CA ASN A 73 -9.39 -1.28 -14.53
C ASN A 73 -9.42 -2.75 -14.11
N ALA A 74 -10.19 -3.10 -13.07
CA ALA A 74 -10.39 -4.48 -12.65
C ALA A 74 -10.85 -5.39 -13.82
N VAL A 75 -11.63 -4.86 -14.78
CA VAL A 75 -12.08 -5.60 -15.98
C VAL A 75 -10.93 -6.09 -16.85
N SER A 76 -9.75 -5.46 -16.79
CA SER A 76 -8.56 -5.89 -17.54
C SER A 76 -7.96 -7.20 -17.02
N ARG A 77 -8.27 -7.60 -15.77
CA ARG A 77 -7.85 -8.89 -15.22
C ARG A 77 -8.73 -10.03 -15.75
N SER A 78 -8.19 -11.25 -15.79
CA SER A 78 -8.90 -12.44 -16.27
C SER A 78 -10.25 -12.61 -15.54
N PRO A 79 -11.37 -12.82 -16.24
CA PRO A 79 -12.67 -13.08 -15.60
C PRO A 79 -12.83 -14.53 -15.15
N TRP A 80 -11.92 -15.43 -15.54
CA TRP A 80 -12.05 -16.87 -15.31
C TRP A 80 -11.24 -17.38 -14.12
N GLU A 81 -10.38 -16.54 -13.55
CA GLU A 81 -9.58 -16.88 -12.38
C GLU A 81 -10.46 -16.93 -11.12
N PRO A 82 -10.33 -17.95 -10.25
CA PRO A 82 -11.10 -18.08 -9.02
C PRO A 82 -10.54 -17.20 -7.90
N TYR A 83 -10.69 -15.87 -8.03
CA TYR A 83 -10.16 -14.93 -7.04
C TYR A 83 -10.80 -15.07 -5.66
N ASP A 84 -10.05 -14.75 -4.60
CA ASP A 84 -10.61 -14.65 -3.23
C ASP A 84 -11.71 -13.58 -3.13
N PHE A 85 -11.55 -12.48 -3.88
CA PHE A 85 -12.52 -11.41 -4.02
C PHE A 85 -12.99 -11.29 -5.49
N PRO A 86 -14.00 -12.08 -5.91
CA PRO A 86 -14.40 -12.16 -7.32
C PRO A 86 -14.93 -10.84 -7.91
N ARG A 87 -15.55 -10.00 -7.09
CA ARG A 87 -16.11 -8.71 -7.55
C ARG A 87 -15.02 -7.72 -7.94
N GLU A 88 -13.93 -7.70 -7.17
CA GLU A 88 -12.77 -6.85 -7.40
C GLU A 88 -11.73 -7.50 -8.31
N ARG A 89 -11.89 -8.79 -8.63
CA ARG A 89 -10.92 -9.62 -9.37
C ARG A 89 -9.54 -9.58 -8.73
N ARG A 90 -9.47 -9.91 -7.44
CA ARG A 90 -8.26 -9.78 -6.62
C ARG A 90 -8.17 -10.87 -5.55
N ASP A 91 -6.95 -11.26 -5.23
CA ASP A 91 -6.66 -12.23 -4.16
C ASP A 91 -6.30 -11.56 -2.83
N PHE A 92 -6.33 -12.34 -1.75
CA PHE A 92 -5.83 -11.90 -0.46
C PHE A 92 -4.33 -11.59 -0.52
N ASN A 93 -3.90 -10.51 0.14
CA ASN A 93 -2.52 -9.97 0.08
C ASN A 93 -2.01 -9.53 -1.31
N ASP A 94 -2.84 -9.52 -2.35
CA ASP A 94 -2.44 -8.96 -3.64
C ASP A 94 -2.22 -7.43 -3.52
N PRO A 95 -1.04 -6.90 -3.88
CA PRO A 95 -0.73 -5.48 -3.83
C PRO A 95 -1.71 -4.66 -4.67
N GLN A 96 -2.26 -3.61 -4.06
CA GLN A 96 -3.33 -2.81 -4.65
C GLN A 96 -2.81 -1.50 -5.25
N GLN A 97 -3.27 -1.12 -6.46
CA GLN A 97 -2.95 0.19 -7.02
C GLN A 97 -3.49 1.33 -6.14
N PHE A 98 -2.79 2.47 -6.09
CA PHE A 98 -3.10 3.58 -5.17
C PHE A 98 -4.56 4.07 -5.24
N ASN A 99 -5.09 4.24 -6.46
CA ASN A 99 -6.46 4.73 -6.70
C ASN A 99 -7.47 3.62 -7.02
N ALA A 100 -7.29 2.43 -6.44
CA ALA A 100 -8.08 1.23 -6.76
C ALA A 100 -9.59 1.41 -6.84
N GLN A 101 -10.16 2.21 -5.92
CA GLN A 101 -11.61 2.44 -5.87
C GLN A 101 -12.14 3.09 -7.15
N MET A 102 -11.34 3.94 -7.82
CA MET A 102 -11.74 4.55 -9.10
C MET A 102 -11.74 3.55 -10.25
N TYR A 103 -10.95 2.49 -10.13
CA TYR A 103 -10.69 1.50 -11.18
C TYR A 103 -11.37 0.15 -10.92
N LEU A 104 -12.41 0.13 -10.08
CA LEU A 104 -13.30 -1.03 -9.93
C LEU A 104 -13.97 -1.36 -11.27
N ALA A 105 -14.61 -2.53 -11.34
CA ALA A 105 -15.20 -3.00 -12.60
C ALA A 105 -16.25 -2.05 -13.21
N SER A 106 -16.95 -1.28 -12.38
CA SER A 106 -17.90 -0.25 -12.80
C SER A 106 -17.29 1.15 -12.93
N GLY A 107 -16.01 1.31 -12.59
CA GLY A 107 -15.29 2.57 -12.56
C GLY A 107 -14.67 2.97 -13.89
N TYR A 108 -13.71 3.88 -13.82
CA TYR A 108 -13.00 4.41 -14.98
C TYR A 108 -12.10 3.34 -15.62
N ASN A 109 -12.14 3.22 -16.95
CA ASN A 109 -11.29 2.31 -17.72
C ASN A 109 -10.37 3.09 -18.67
N PRO A 110 -9.07 3.18 -18.36
CA PRO A 110 -8.12 3.96 -19.17
C PRO A 110 -7.91 3.35 -20.57
N ALA A 111 -7.96 2.02 -20.71
CA ALA A 111 -7.80 1.37 -22.01
C ALA A 111 -8.96 1.73 -22.96
N LYS A 112 -10.20 1.69 -22.45
CA LYS A 112 -11.39 2.04 -23.23
C LYS A 112 -11.42 3.51 -23.65
N LEU A 113 -10.96 4.42 -22.79
CA LEU A 113 -10.87 5.84 -23.16
C LEU A 113 -9.89 6.05 -24.32
N ASN A 114 -8.73 5.40 -24.27
CA ASN A 114 -7.72 5.51 -25.33
C ASN A 114 -8.22 4.99 -26.68
N GLU A 115 -9.08 3.98 -26.68
CA GLU A 115 -9.77 3.50 -27.89
C GLU A 115 -10.72 4.57 -28.45
N ILE A 116 -11.59 5.14 -27.61
CA ILE A 116 -12.55 6.18 -28.01
C ILE A 116 -11.82 7.41 -28.59
N LEU A 117 -10.71 7.83 -27.98
CA LEU A 117 -9.94 8.99 -28.42
C LEU A 117 -9.25 8.76 -29.77
N LYS A 118 -8.83 7.53 -30.08
CA LYS A 118 -8.26 7.19 -31.38
C LYS A 118 -9.28 7.27 -32.52
N GLU A 119 -10.56 7.10 -32.20
CA GLU A 119 -11.66 7.11 -33.18
C GLU A 119 -12.21 8.53 -33.46
N GLN A 120 -11.79 9.55 -32.69
CA GLN A 120 -12.21 10.93 -32.94
C GLN A 120 -11.45 11.53 -34.15
N PRO A 121 -12.14 12.11 -35.14
CA PRO A 121 -11.47 12.88 -36.18
C PRO A 121 -10.82 14.14 -35.57
N LEU A 122 -9.59 14.45 -36.01
CA LEU A 122 -8.84 15.66 -35.66
C LEU A 122 -9.54 16.94 -36.13
#